data_AF-A0A960SF03-F1
#
_entry.id   AF-A0A960SF03-F1
#
_cell.length_a   1.000
_cell.length_b   1.000
_cell.length_c   1.000
_cell.angle_alpha   90.00
_cell.angle_beta   90.00
_cell.angle_gamma   90.00
#
_symmetry.space_group_name_H-M   'P 1'
#
loop_
_entity.id
_entity.type
_entity.pdbx_description
1 polymer ?
#
loop_
_entity_poly.entity_id
_entity_poly.type
_entity_poly.pdbx_seq_one_letter_code
_entity_poly.pdbx_strand_id
1 'polypeptide(L)'
;MPNILRLIGLLGLVPLVPVLGNDIDDLQKKVNALTARVELLEKHLGMAKVSDAKALNTAPELLNLSELALIGKGKFETFCMACHKHEYSDPMLAPPMATVMDHYKQVLGKNKNKFVDTIVAWVKEPSTEKTLMPGAIRNFNLMPPFVLPDPDLEAIATYLFEAEIPKPGNFEEHLRMERRQLNQGGQGFGQGRGFGGNGRNLSQNQGLHTNTLRESETDSPSGSGHVSIKQSELTEL
;
A
#
# COMPACT_ATOMS: atom_id res chain seq x y z
N MET A 1 -67.36 -68.47 9.58
CA MET A 1 -65.99 -68.01 9.23
C MET A 1 -65.78 -66.65 9.87
N PRO A 2 -64.63 -66.37 10.51
CA PRO A 2 -64.45 -65.21 11.37
C PRO A 2 -63.97 -63.96 10.62
N ASN A 3 -64.49 -62.80 11.07
CA ASN A 3 -63.76 -61.60 11.51
C ASN A 3 -62.62 -61.03 10.63
N ILE A 4 -62.73 -59.75 10.25
CA ILE A 4 -61.87 -58.64 10.73
C ILE A 4 -62.13 -57.36 9.90
N LEU A 5 -62.69 -56.39 10.62
CA LEU A 5 -62.57 -54.93 10.47
C LEU A 5 -61.37 -54.47 9.60
N ARG A 6 -61.64 -53.69 8.54
CA ARG A 6 -60.62 -52.81 7.95
C ARG A 6 -61.10 -51.36 7.91
N LEU A 7 -60.60 -50.65 8.91
CA LEU A 7 -60.10 -49.27 8.93
C LEU A 7 -60.92 -48.19 8.21
N ILE A 8 -61.62 -47.43 9.05
CA ILE A 8 -61.90 -46.01 8.87
C ILE A 8 -60.55 -45.29 8.72
N GLY A 9 -60.31 -44.69 7.56
CA GLY A 9 -59.19 -43.77 7.32
C GLY A 9 -59.38 -42.50 8.14
N LEU A 10 -58.76 -42.49 9.32
CA LEU A 10 -58.73 -41.33 10.21
C LEU A 10 -57.90 -40.21 9.60
N LEU A 11 -58.41 -39.00 9.76
CA LEU A 11 -57.75 -37.73 9.53
C LEU A 11 -56.27 -37.77 9.97
N GLY A 12 -55.39 -37.40 9.05
CA GLY A 12 -54.01 -37.06 9.33
C GLY A 12 -53.61 -35.83 8.52
N LEU A 13 -54.23 -34.68 8.81
CA LEU A 13 -53.61 -33.39 8.50
C LEU A 13 -52.30 -33.38 9.30
N VAL A 14 -51.17 -33.58 8.63
CA VAL A 14 -49.86 -33.30 9.20
C VAL A 14 -49.79 -31.77 9.34
N PRO A 15 -49.73 -31.19 10.55
CA PRO A 15 -49.44 -29.79 10.67
C PRO A 15 -48.00 -29.59 10.18
N LEU A 16 -47.86 -28.87 9.08
CA LEU A 16 -46.60 -28.28 8.64
C LEU A 16 -46.17 -27.33 9.76
N VAL A 17 -45.29 -27.78 10.66
CA VAL A 17 -44.62 -26.90 11.62
C VAL A 17 -43.58 -26.11 10.81
N PRO A 18 -43.63 -24.77 10.77
CA PRO A 18 -42.53 -23.99 10.22
C PRO A 18 -41.35 -24.07 11.20
N VAL A 19 -40.36 -24.92 10.88
CA VAL A 19 -39.03 -24.89 11.52
C VAL A 19 -38.22 -23.76 10.87
N LEU A 20 -38.60 -22.51 11.13
CA LEU A 20 -37.81 -21.31 10.84
C LEU A 20 -38.25 -20.18 11.78
N GLY A 21 -37.94 -20.33 13.06
CA GLY A 21 -38.12 -19.27 14.04
C GLY A 21 -37.09 -19.50 15.12
N ASN A 22 -35.97 -18.77 15.05
CA ASN A 22 -35.04 -18.45 16.15
C ASN A 22 -33.82 -17.65 15.65
N ASP A 23 -33.50 -17.64 14.36
CA ASP A 23 -32.34 -16.87 13.86
C ASP A 23 -32.68 -15.40 13.54
N ILE A 24 -33.85 -15.14 12.96
CA ILE A 24 -34.26 -13.77 12.58
C ILE A 24 -34.56 -12.92 13.81
N ASP A 25 -35.24 -13.48 14.81
CA ASP A 25 -35.58 -12.76 16.04
C ASP A 25 -34.34 -12.45 16.89
N ASP A 26 -33.37 -13.37 16.94
CA ASP A 26 -32.09 -13.17 17.61
C ASP A 26 -31.24 -12.11 16.87
N LEU A 27 -31.22 -12.14 15.54
CA LEU A 27 -30.59 -11.09 14.73
C LEU A 27 -31.26 -9.73 14.95
N GLN A 28 -32.58 -9.68 14.96
CA GLN A 28 -33.32 -8.44 15.20
C GLN A 28 -33.02 -7.88 16.60
N LYS A 29 -32.91 -8.75 17.60
CA LYS A 29 -32.53 -8.37 18.96
C LYS A 29 -31.11 -7.82 19.03
N LYS A 30 -30.15 -8.43 18.31
CA LYS A 30 -28.77 -7.95 18.20
C LYS A 30 -28.69 -6.61 17.48
N VAL A 31 -29.44 -6.44 16.39
CA VAL A 31 -29.55 -5.16 15.66
C VAL A 31 -30.09 -4.08 16.58
N ASN A 32 -31.18 -4.33 17.29
CA ASN A 32 -31.75 -3.35 18.23
C ASN A 32 -30.77 -2.97 19.35
N ALA A 33 -30.03 -3.94 19.89
CA ALA A 33 -29.02 -3.69 20.91
C ALA A 33 -27.82 -2.87 20.39
N LEU A 34 -27.43 -3.08 19.14
CA LEU A 34 -26.40 -2.25 18.48
C LEU A 34 -26.90 -0.84 18.23
N THR A 35 -28.12 -0.66 17.73
CA THR A 35 -28.75 0.65 17.52
C THR A 35 -28.79 1.47 18.82
N ALA A 36 -29.20 0.85 19.93
CA ALA A 36 -29.22 1.52 21.23
C ALA A 36 -27.83 1.96 21.72
N ARG A 37 -26.78 1.18 21.40
CA ARG A 37 -25.39 1.53 21.73
C ARG A 37 -24.88 2.68 20.86
N VAL A 38 -25.25 2.71 19.58
CA VAL A 38 -24.92 3.81 18.67
C VAL A 38 -25.59 5.11 19.15
N GLU A 39 -26.87 5.09 19.47
CA GLU A 39 -27.58 6.27 20.03
C GLU A 39 -26.95 6.77 21.33
N LEU A 40 -26.52 5.85 22.21
CA LEU A 40 -25.82 6.19 23.44
C LEU A 40 -24.47 6.87 23.16
N LEU A 41 -23.71 6.37 22.18
CA LEU A 41 -22.43 6.96 21.78
C LEU A 41 -22.61 8.32 21.12
N GLU A 42 -23.60 8.49 20.25
CA GLU A 42 -23.95 9.79 19.66
C GLU A 42 -24.24 10.84 20.75
N LYS A 43 -25.01 10.45 21.78
CA LYS A 43 -25.33 11.31 22.93
C LYS A 43 -24.10 11.68 23.76
N HIS A 44 -23.16 10.75 23.95
CA HIS A 44 -21.96 10.99 24.76
C HIS A 44 -20.86 11.74 24.01
N LEU A 45 -20.78 11.57 22.70
CA LEU A 45 -19.76 12.18 21.85
C LEU A 45 -20.20 13.54 21.26
N GLY A 46 -21.45 13.96 21.48
CA GLY A 46 -21.99 15.21 20.93
C GLY A 46 -22.00 15.24 19.40
N MET A 47 -22.02 14.06 18.77
CA MET A 47 -22.03 13.93 17.31
C MET A 47 -23.47 14.05 16.81
N ALA A 48 -23.67 14.77 15.70
CA ALA A 48 -24.96 14.91 15.05
C ALA A 48 -25.59 13.53 14.78
N LYS A 49 -26.92 13.42 14.92
CA LYS A 49 -27.65 12.18 14.65
C LYS A 49 -27.29 11.64 13.28
N VAL A 50 -27.11 10.33 13.14
CA VAL A 50 -26.93 9.69 11.82
C VAL A 50 -28.09 10.03 10.86
N SER A 51 -29.28 10.35 11.37
CA SER A 51 -30.42 10.84 10.56
C SER A 51 -30.25 12.25 9.98
N ASP A 52 -29.41 13.07 10.61
CA ASP A 52 -29.15 14.46 10.20
C ASP A 52 -27.92 14.55 9.27
N ALA A 53 -27.30 13.40 8.95
CA ALA A 53 -26.26 13.26 7.93
C ALA A 53 -26.84 13.40 6.50
N LYS A 54 -27.44 14.55 6.21
CA LYS A 54 -27.69 15.05 4.85
C LYS A 54 -26.38 15.28 4.05
N ALA A 55 -25.23 15.04 4.69
CA ALA A 55 -23.90 15.05 4.11
C ALA A 55 -23.41 13.67 3.58
N LEU A 56 -24.28 12.65 3.49
CA LEU A 56 -23.98 11.40 2.77
C LEU A 56 -24.37 11.43 1.28
N ASN A 57 -24.77 12.60 0.75
CA ASN A 57 -24.98 12.79 -0.69
C ASN A 57 -23.66 12.87 -1.50
N THR A 58 -22.54 12.38 -0.94
CA THR A 58 -21.35 11.89 -1.67
C THR A 58 -21.58 10.50 -2.28
N ALA A 59 -22.83 10.04 -2.31
CA ALA A 59 -23.27 8.67 -2.59
C ALA A 59 -22.93 8.01 -3.95
N PRO A 60 -22.67 8.69 -5.10
CA PRO A 60 -22.51 7.93 -6.34
C PRO A 60 -21.22 7.10 -6.39
N GLU A 61 -20.16 7.48 -5.66
CA GLU A 61 -18.90 6.72 -5.67
C GLU A 61 -18.93 5.52 -4.71
N LEU A 62 -19.54 5.68 -3.52
CA LEU A 62 -19.64 4.63 -2.51
C LEU A 62 -20.51 3.44 -2.96
N LEU A 63 -21.44 3.67 -3.89
CA LEU A 63 -22.31 2.61 -4.44
C LEU A 63 -21.55 1.63 -5.36
N ASN A 64 -20.37 2.00 -5.86
CA ASN A 64 -19.58 1.18 -6.78
C ASN A 64 -18.38 0.50 -6.12
N LEU A 65 -18.14 0.76 -4.83
CA LEU A 65 -17.09 0.12 -4.06
C LEU A 65 -17.59 -1.17 -3.41
N SER A 66 -16.74 -2.18 -3.39
CA SER A 66 -16.99 -3.37 -2.58
C SER A 66 -17.01 -3.02 -1.09
N GLU A 67 -17.67 -3.85 -0.28
CA GLU A 67 -17.67 -3.70 1.19
C GLU A 67 -16.23 -3.69 1.74
N LEU A 68 -15.35 -4.52 1.18
CA LEU A 68 -13.94 -4.56 1.52
C LEU A 68 -13.22 -3.25 1.17
N ALA A 69 -13.51 -2.63 0.02
CA ALA A 69 -12.99 -1.31 -0.33
C ALA A 69 -13.52 -0.21 0.61
N LEU A 70 -14.75 -0.30 1.09
CA LEU A 70 -15.28 0.68 2.06
C LEU A 70 -14.54 0.61 3.40
N ILE A 71 -14.26 -0.61 3.88
CA ILE A 71 -13.39 -0.84 5.05
C ILE A 71 -11.98 -0.29 4.77
N GLY A 72 -11.45 -0.58 3.58
CA GLY A 72 -10.15 -0.11 3.11
C GLY A 72 -10.00 1.40 3.11
N LYS A 73 -11.03 2.13 2.68
CA LYS A 73 -11.06 3.61 2.67
C LYS A 73 -10.81 4.18 4.06
N GLY A 74 -11.56 3.73 5.07
CA GLY A 74 -11.40 4.22 6.44
C GLY A 74 -10.01 3.92 7.01
N LYS A 75 -9.45 2.75 6.69
CA LYS A 75 -8.09 2.38 7.10
C LYS A 75 -7.02 3.22 6.39
N PHE A 76 -7.18 3.46 5.09
CA PHE A 76 -6.30 4.32 4.32
C PHE A 76 -6.26 5.75 4.89
N GLU A 77 -7.43 6.31 5.18
CA GLU A 77 -7.56 7.63 5.81
C GLU A 77 -6.89 7.70 7.17
N THR A 78 -6.99 6.62 7.96
CA THR A 78 -6.42 6.55 9.31
C THR A 78 -4.90 6.38 9.31
N PHE A 79 -4.38 5.51 8.45
CA PHE A 79 -2.98 5.04 8.54
C PHE A 79 -2.06 5.59 7.46
N CYS A 80 -2.58 5.91 6.27
CA CYS A 80 -1.74 6.21 5.11
C CYS A 80 -1.75 7.71 4.76
N MET A 81 -2.89 8.39 4.96
CA MET A 81 -3.05 9.80 4.58
C MET A 81 -2.21 10.79 5.37
N ALA A 82 -1.64 10.38 6.51
CA ALA A 82 -0.68 11.21 7.26
C ALA A 82 0.52 11.63 6.39
N CYS A 83 0.95 10.75 5.49
CA CYS A 83 2.04 11.02 4.54
C CYS A 83 1.53 11.13 3.09
N HIS A 84 0.58 10.29 2.67
CA HIS A 84 0.04 10.24 1.30
C HIS A 84 -1.20 11.12 1.14
N LYS A 85 -1.01 12.43 1.14
CA LYS A 85 -2.10 13.40 0.94
C LYS A 85 -2.63 13.36 -0.50
N HIS A 86 -3.91 13.72 -0.65
CA HIS A 86 -4.54 13.88 -1.98
C HIS A 86 -3.99 15.13 -2.69
N GLU A 87 -4.00 16.26 -1.99
CA GLU A 87 -3.51 17.53 -2.50
C GLU A 87 -2.00 17.67 -2.34
N TYR A 88 -1.36 18.39 -3.27
CA TYR A 88 0.01 18.82 -3.09
C TYR A 88 0.09 19.82 -1.93
N SER A 89 0.99 19.58 -0.97
CA SER A 89 1.31 20.52 0.11
C SER A 89 2.81 20.68 0.26
N ASP A 90 3.29 21.83 0.71
CA ASP A 90 4.69 21.99 1.11
C ASP A 90 4.80 21.95 2.65
N PRO A 91 5.49 20.98 3.27
CA PRO A 91 6.18 19.83 2.65
C PRO A 91 5.24 18.64 2.34
N MET A 92 5.60 17.85 1.32
CA MET A 92 5.08 16.50 1.09
C MET A 92 6.07 15.47 1.65
N LEU A 93 5.57 14.51 2.43
CA LEU A 93 6.39 13.44 3.02
C LEU A 93 6.44 12.17 2.16
N ALA A 94 5.48 12.01 1.25
CA ALA A 94 5.35 10.86 0.37
C ALA A 94 4.67 11.31 -0.94
N PRO A 95 4.74 10.52 -2.03
CA PRO A 95 4.05 10.88 -3.26
C PRO A 95 2.52 10.92 -3.04
N PRO A 96 1.79 11.84 -3.71
CA PRO A 96 0.33 11.81 -3.69
C PRO A 96 -0.20 10.46 -4.14
N MET A 97 -1.23 9.96 -3.47
CA MET A 97 -1.73 8.61 -3.75
C MET A 97 -2.24 8.46 -5.18
N ALA A 98 -2.83 9.51 -5.76
CA ALA A 98 -3.24 9.52 -7.16
C ALA A 98 -2.09 9.18 -8.13
N THR A 99 -0.88 9.71 -7.89
CA THR A 99 0.31 9.43 -8.71
C THR A 99 0.74 7.96 -8.57
N VAL A 100 0.71 7.44 -7.33
CA VAL A 100 1.05 6.04 -7.05
C VAL A 100 0.09 5.11 -7.78
N MET A 101 -1.21 5.40 -7.70
CA MET A 101 -2.25 4.58 -8.34
C MET A 101 -2.17 4.61 -9.85
N ASP A 102 -1.96 5.78 -10.46
CA ASP A 102 -1.79 5.90 -11.90
C ASP A 102 -0.62 5.04 -12.39
N HIS A 103 0.54 5.13 -11.72
CA HIS A 103 1.73 4.37 -12.11
C HIS A 103 1.57 2.87 -11.93
N TYR A 104 1.06 2.43 -10.76
CA TYR A 104 0.88 1.01 -10.49
C TYR A 104 -0.18 0.38 -11.40
N LYS A 105 -1.29 1.08 -11.67
CA LYS A 105 -2.32 0.61 -12.61
C LYS A 105 -1.79 0.60 -14.05
N GLN A 106 -0.93 1.53 -14.43
CA GLN A 106 -0.27 1.52 -15.74
C GLN A 106 0.65 0.31 -15.92
N VAL A 107 1.47 -0.03 -14.92
CA VAL A 107 2.44 -1.13 -14.98
C VAL A 107 1.76 -2.50 -14.82
N LEU A 108 0.81 -2.63 -13.91
CA LEU A 108 0.17 -3.90 -13.56
C LEU A 108 -1.10 -4.20 -14.38
N GLY A 109 -1.66 -3.19 -15.04
CA GLY A 109 -2.91 -3.29 -15.79
C GLY A 109 -4.14 -3.42 -14.88
N LYS A 110 -5.20 -4.05 -15.39
CA LYS A 110 -6.50 -4.19 -14.70
C LYS A 110 -6.61 -5.47 -13.85
N ASN A 111 -5.50 -6.13 -13.52
CA ASN A 111 -5.53 -7.34 -12.69
C ASN A 111 -5.59 -6.95 -11.19
N LYS A 112 -6.78 -7.02 -10.61
CA LYS A 112 -7.03 -6.67 -9.20
C LYS A 112 -6.15 -7.48 -8.23
N ASN A 113 -6.10 -8.79 -8.38
CA ASN A 113 -5.35 -9.65 -7.44
C ASN A 113 -3.85 -9.31 -7.49
N LYS A 114 -3.28 -9.21 -8.70
CA LYS A 114 -1.88 -8.82 -8.86
C LYS A 114 -1.60 -7.44 -8.24
N PHE A 115 -2.51 -6.49 -8.42
CA PHE A 115 -2.40 -5.17 -7.82
C PHE A 115 -2.41 -5.24 -6.30
N VAL A 116 -3.39 -5.94 -5.71
CA VAL A 116 -3.53 -6.11 -4.26
C VAL A 116 -2.27 -6.75 -3.67
N ASP A 117 -1.84 -7.89 -4.22
CA ASP A 117 -0.65 -8.61 -3.75
C ASP A 117 0.61 -7.73 -3.82
N THR A 118 0.75 -6.93 -4.87
CA THR A 118 1.90 -6.03 -5.06
C THR A 118 1.89 -4.90 -4.02
N ILE A 119 0.74 -4.30 -3.74
CA ILE A 119 0.63 -3.25 -2.72
C ILE A 119 0.85 -3.82 -1.32
N VAL A 120 0.25 -4.96 -0.99
CA VAL A 120 0.44 -5.64 0.31
C VAL A 120 1.92 -5.96 0.54
N ALA A 121 2.58 -6.56 -0.45
CA ALA A 121 4.01 -6.88 -0.37
C ALA A 121 4.86 -5.61 -0.24
N TRP A 122 4.55 -4.56 -1.01
CA TRP A 122 5.26 -3.29 -0.95
C TRP A 122 5.17 -2.64 0.42
N VAL A 123 3.98 -2.54 1.03
CA VAL A 123 3.81 -1.89 2.34
C VAL A 123 4.55 -2.64 3.45
N LYS A 124 4.57 -3.99 3.38
CA LYS A 124 5.25 -4.85 4.37
C LYS A 124 6.77 -4.77 4.26
N GLU A 125 7.30 -4.76 3.03
CA GLU A 125 8.73 -4.79 2.78
C GLU A 125 9.10 -3.91 1.56
N PRO A 126 9.05 -2.57 1.71
CA PRO A 126 9.49 -1.66 0.66
C PRO A 126 10.99 -1.86 0.37
N SER A 127 11.38 -1.86 -0.90
CA SER A 127 12.80 -1.97 -1.28
C SER A 127 13.11 -1.21 -2.57
N THR A 128 14.36 -0.80 -2.71
CA THR A 128 14.87 -0.10 -3.90
C THR A 128 14.84 -0.97 -5.15
N GLU A 129 14.95 -2.29 -4.99
CA GLU A 129 15.02 -3.26 -6.09
C GLU A 129 13.63 -3.64 -6.61
N LYS A 130 12.61 -3.63 -5.73
CA LYS A 130 11.24 -4.04 -6.06
C LYS A 130 10.33 -2.85 -6.42
N THR A 131 10.83 -1.62 -6.34
CA THR A 131 10.00 -0.43 -6.58
C THR A 131 9.57 -0.32 -8.04
N LEU A 132 8.29 -0.01 -8.26
CA LEU A 132 7.80 0.42 -9.56
C LEU A 132 8.02 1.94 -9.78
N MET A 133 8.43 2.69 -8.75
CA MET A 133 8.53 4.15 -8.79
C MET A 133 9.87 4.66 -8.27
N PRO A 134 10.99 4.41 -8.98
CA PRO A 134 12.32 4.84 -8.54
C PRO A 134 12.42 6.37 -8.41
N GLY A 135 11.61 7.14 -9.14
CA GLY A 135 11.49 8.59 -8.98
C GLY A 135 10.93 9.01 -7.62
N ALA A 136 9.96 8.26 -7.08
CA ALA A 136 9.41 8.52 -5.76
C ALA A 136 10.47 8.33 -4.67
N ILE A 137 11.31 7.29 -4.78
CA ILE A 137 12.42 7.07 -3.83
C ILE A 137 13.41 8.23 -3.86
N ARG A 138 13.76 8.76 -5.04
CA ARG A 138 14.68 9.90 -5.14
C ARG A 138 14.14 11.18 -4.49
N ASN A 139 12.82 11.37 -4.51
CA ASN A 139 12.18 12.58 -4.01
C ASN A 139 11.76 12.49 -2.53
N PHE A 140 11.36 11.30 -2.07
CA PHE A 140 10.74 11.07 -0.75
C PHE A 140 11.51 10.09 0.13
N ASN A 141 12.64 9.56 -0.35
CA ASN A 141 13.34 8.40 0.23
C ASN A 141 12.50 7.11 0.18
N LEU A 142 13.08 6.01 0.66
CA LEU A 142 12.38 4.73 0.75
C LEU A 142 11.28 4.81 1.83
N MET A 143 10.06 4.40 1.48
CA MET A 143 8.97 4.28 2.43
C MET A 143 9.38 3.31 3.57
N PRO A 144 9.19 3.66 4.85
CA PRO A 144 9.43 2.71 5.93
C PRO A 144 8.44 1.53 5.86
N PRO A 145 8.87 0.30 6.20
CA PRO A 145 7.95 -0.84 6.30
C PRO A 145 6.87 -0.55 7.34
N PHE A 146 5.62 -0.85 6.99
CA PHE A 146 4.48 -0.58 7.86
C PHE A 146 3.71 -1.86 8.14
N VAL A 147 3.71 -2.29 9.41
CA VAL A 147 3.10 -3.55 9.83
C VAL A 147 1.64 -3.32 10.19
N LEU A 148 0.75 -3.80 9.33
CA LEU A 148 -0.68 -3.97 9.59
C LEU A 148 -1.06 -5.44 9.37
N PRO A 149 -2.18 -5.92 9.94
CA PRO A 149 -2.72 -7.23 9.61
C PRO A 149 -2.95 -7.37 8.11
N ASP A 150 -2.68 -8.55 7.54
CA ASP A 150 -2.86 -8.79 6.10
C ASP A 150 -4.29 -8.47 5.61
N PRO A 151 -5.38 -8.79 6.33
CA PRO A 151 -6.73 -8.40 5.93
C PRO A 151 -6.95 -6.88 5.84
N ASP A 152 -6.23 -6.11 6.67
CA ASP A 152 -6.31 -4.66 6.66
C ASP A 152 -5.57 -4.08 5.45
N LEU A 153 -4.41 -4.64 5.12
CA LEU A 153 -3.65 -4.27 3.91
C LEU A 153 -4.39 -4.65 2.64
N GLU A 154 -5.02 -5.82 2.60
CA GLU A 154 -5.87 -6.27 1.49
C GLU A 154 -7.07 -5.34 1.29
N ALA A 155 -7.70 -4.89 2.38
CA ALA A 155 -8.79 -3.91 2.32
C ALA A 155 -8.32 -2.58 1.74
N ILE A 156 -7.21 -2.04 2.25
CA ILE A 156 -6.61 -0.79 1.75
C ILE A 156 -6.26 -0.93 0.27
N ALA A 157 -5.58 -2.00 -0.13
CA ALA A 157 -5.19 -2.20 -1.52
C ALA A 157 -6.40 -2.39 -2.45
N THR A 158 -7.46 -3.04 -1.96
CA THR A 158 -8.72 -3.19 -2.69
C THR A 158 -9.39 -1.83 -2.91
N TYR A 159 -9.43 -0.98 -1.89
CA TYR A 159 -9.91 0.40 -2.00
C TYR A 159 -9.13 1.18 -3.05
N LEU A 160 -7.79 1.15 -2.98
CA LEU A 160 -6.88 1.82 -3.90
C LEU A 160 -7.06 1.37 -5.37
N PHE A 161 -7.45 0.10 -5.57
CA PHE A 161 -7.76 -0.41 -6.90
C PHE A 161 -9.12 0.06 -7.42
N GLU A 162 -10.17 -0.01 -6.60
CA GLU A 162 -11.56 0.25 -7.01
C GLU A 162 -11.92 1.74 -7.06
N ALA A 163 -11.35 2.54 -6.16
CA ALA A 163 -11.70 3.95 -6.02
C ALA A 163 -11.10 4.85 -7.11
N GLU A 164 -11.80 5.95 -7.37
CA GLU A 164 -11.29 7.05 -8.17
C GLU A 164 -10.62 8.06 -7.25
N ILE A 165 -9.32 7.84 -6.98
CA ILE A 165 -8.58 8.68 -6.05
C ILE A 165 -8.50 10.13 -6.58
N PRO A 166 -8.94 11.13 -5.81
CA PRO A 166 -8.87 12.53 -6.20
C PRO A 166 -7.46 12.93 -6.62
N LYS A 167 -7.36 13.56 -7.80
CA LYS A 167 -6.11 14.10 -8.31
C LYS A 167 -5.90 15.52 -7.79
N PRO A 168 -4.69 15.88 -7.36
CA PRO A 168 -4.38 17.24 -6.96
C PRO A 168 -4.45 18.22 -8.14
N GLY A 169 -4.52 19.53 -7.85
CA GLY A 169 -4.39 20.57 -8.87
C GLY A 169 -3.10 20.45 -9.69
N ASN A 170 -3.18 20.68 -11.02
CA ASN A 170 -2.08 20.57 -11.99
C ASN A 170 -1.42 19.18 -12.09
N PHE A 171 -2.12 18.10 -11.70
CA PHE A 171 -1.64 16.72 -11.74
C PHE A 171 -1.12 16.29 -13.13
N GLU A 172 -1.90 16.53 -14.19
CA GLU A 172 -1.51 16.15 -15.56
C GLU A 172 -0.26 16.88 -16.04
N GLU A 173 -0.06 18.14 -15.64
CA GLU A 173 1.14 18.89 -15.99
C GLU A 173 2.37 18.35 -15.28
N HIS A 174 2.26 18.06 -13.98
CA HIS A 174 3.33 17.43 -13.21
C HIS A 174 3.76 16.09 -13.84
N LEU A 175 2.82 15.20 -14.16
CA LEU A 175 3.12 13.92 -14.83
C LEU A 175 3.77 14.11 -16.20
N ARG A 176 3.34 15.12 -16.98
CA ARG A 176 3.97 15.45 -18.26
C ARG A 176 5.41 15.92 -18.07
N MET A 177 5.68 16.76 -17.07
CA MET A 177 7.03 17.23 -16.75
C MET A 177 7.93 16.08 -16.30
N GLU A 178 7.45 15.21 -15.42
CA GLU A 178 8.19 14.03 -14.96
C GLU A 178 8.57 13.12 -16.13
N ARG A 179 7.61 12.79 -17.02
CA ARG A 179 7.90 12.00 -18.24
C ARG A 179 8.94 12.66 -19.14
N ARG A 180 8.88 13.99 -19.29
CA ARG A 180 9.88 14.75 -20.08
C ARG A 180 11.26 14.69 -19.46
N GLN A 181 11.38 14.74 -18.13
CA GLN A 181 12.66 14.64 -17.43
C GLN A 181 13.26 13.23 -17.58
N LEU A 182 12.45 12.18 -17.41
CA LEU A 182 12.89 10.80 -17.63
C LEU A 182 13.36 10.57 -19.07
N ASN A 183 12.64 11.10 -20.06
CA ASN A 183 13.01 10.96 -21.48
C ASN A 183 14.26 11.77 -21.87
N GLN A 184 14.53 12.90 -21.21
CA GLN A 184 15.74 13.71 -21.44
C GLN A 184 16.98 13.14 -20.72
N GLY A 185 16.81 12.43 -19.60
CA GLY A 185 17.91 11.76 -18.90
C GLY A 185 18.48 10.52 -19.62
N GLY A 186 17.80 10.03 -20.66
CA GLY A 186 18.25 8.90 -21.49
C GLY A 186 19.22 9.27 -22.63
N GLN A 187 19.52 10.55 -22.83
CA GLN A 187 20.46 11.04 -23.85
C GLN A 187 21.55 11.88 -23.17
N GLY A 188 22.54 11.27 -22.52
CA GLY A 188 23.53 12.11 -21.84
C GLY A 188 24.72 11.51 -21.11
N PHE A 189 25.06 10.21 -21.22
CA PHE A 189 26.31 9.69 -20.62
C PHE A 189 26.96 8.58 -21.47
N GLY A 190 27.08 8.83 -22.77
CA GLY A 190 27.60 7.85 -23.73
C GLY A 190 28.24 8.49 -24.95
N GLN A 191 29.11 9.48 -24.76
CA GLN A 191 30.01 9.88 -25.84
C GLN A 191 31.37 10.23 -25.25
N GLY A 192 32.20 9.19 -25.09
CA GLY A 192 33.63 9.35 -24.93
C GLY A 192 34.15 10.14 -26.13
N ARG A 193 34.36 11.45 -25.93
CA ARG A 193 35.15 12.26 -26.84
C ARG A 193 36.61 11.93 -26.58
N GLY A 194 37.23 11.35 -27.59
CA GLY A 194 38.59 10.88 -27.56
C GLY A 194 39.59 11.94 -27.09
N PHE A 195 40.63 11.43 -26.45
CA PHE A 195 41.89 12.12 -26.22
C PHE A 195 42.48 12.57 -27.57
N GLY A 196 42.14 13.79 -27.97
CA GLY A 196 42.84 14.53 -29.01
C GLY A 196 44.08 15.17 -28.40
N GLY A 197 45.22 14.53 -28.60
CA GLY A 197 46.52 15.04 -28.17
C GLY A 197 46.81 16.41 -28.78
N ASN A 198 47.30 17.33 -27.96
CA ASN A 198 48.15 18.42 -28.41
C ASN A 198 49.15 18.73 -27.30
N GLY A 199 50.37 18.25 -27.49
CA GLY A 199 51.49 18.57 -26.64
C GLY A 199 51.90 20.03 -26.82
N ARG A 200 52.10 20.74 -25.71
CA ARG A 200 53.16 21.73 -25.58
C ARG A 200 53.86 21.56 -24.25
N ASN A 201 55.16 21.42 -24.38
CA ASN A 201 56.18 21.19 -23.39
C ASN A 201 56.47 22.51 -22.66
N LEU A 202 56.51 22.51 -21.33
CA LEU A 202 57.26 23.50 -20.55
C LEU A 202 57.64 22.88 -19.20
N SER A 203 58.83 22.30 -19.23
CA SER A 203 59.70 22.03 -18.10
C SER A 203 59.95 23.29 -17.27
N GLN A 204 59.69 23.23 -15.96
CA GLN A 204 60.71 23.56 -14.94
C GLN A 204 60.24 23.12 -13.56
N ASN A 205 60.98 22.15 -13.01
CA ASN A 205 61.02 21.77 -11.61
C ASN A 205 62.20 22.49 -10.96
N GLN A 206 61.94 23.42 -10.04
CA GLN A 206 62.76 23.83 -8.88
C GLN A 206 61.80 24.60 -7.96
N GLY A 207 61.65 24.42 -6.65
CA GLY A 207 62.35 23.65 -5.63
C GLY A 207 62.14 24.40 -4.30
N LEU A 208 61.88 23.66 -3.22
CA LEU A 208 62.04 24.04 -1.79
C LEU A 208 61.11 25.16 -1.26
N HIS A 209 60.57 25.19 -0.04
CA HIS A 209 60.97 24.79 1.32
C HIS A 209 59.65 24.70 2.16
N THR A 210 59.47 24.08 3.32
CA THR A 210 60.21 23.21 4.25
C THR A 210 59.18 22.72 5.28
N ASN A 211 59.27 21.42 5.54
CA ASN A 211 58.98 20.67 6.78
C ASN A 211 58.83 21.48 8.10
N THR A 212 57.98 21.02 9.02
CA THR A 212 58.40 20.52 10.38
C THR A 212 57.20 20.26 11.32
N LEU A 213 56.99 18.96 11.60
CA LEU A 213 56.56 18.28 12.85
C LEU A 213 55.13 18.53 13.37
N ARG A 214 54.39 17.51 13.83
CA ARG A 214 54.80 16.53 14.85
C ARG A 214 53.88 15.30 14.87
N GLU A 215 54.49 14.18 15.23
CA GLU A 215 53.95 12.82 15.34
C GLU A 215 52.83 12.65 16.37
N SER A 216 51.93 11.69 16.11
CA SER A 216 51.65 10.62 17.07
C SER A 216 51.06 9.42 16.34
N GLU A 217 51.90 8.40 16.17
CA GLU A 217 51.55 7.04 15.80
C GLU A 217 50.66 6.42 16.89
N THR A 218 49.61 5.71 16.50
CA THR A 218 49.27 4.42 17.11
C THR A 218 48.78 3.46 16.04
N ASP A 219 49.57 2.41 15.89
CA ASP A 219 49.45 1.28 14.99
C ASP A 219 48.53 0.20 15.59
N SER A 220 47.70 -0.44 14.78
CA SER A 220 47.10 -1.76 15.03
C SER A 220 46.39 -2.28 13.77
N PRO A 221 46.88 -3.36 13.14
CA PRO A 221 46.29 -3.94 11.95
C PRO A 221 45.34 -5.10 12.31
N SER A 222 44.11 -5.09 11.78
CA SER A 222 43.26 -6.29 11.75
C SER A 222 43.14 -6.79 10.31
N GLY A 223 43.57 -8.04 10.13
CA GLY A 223 43.83 -8.67 8.85
C GLY A 223 42.60 -9.01 8.03
N SER A 224 42.82 -9.00 6.72
CA SER A 224 42.00 -9.64 5.71
C SER A 224 41.98 -11.16 5.93
N GLY A 225 40.78 -11.71 6.12
CA GLY A 225 40.51 -13.14 6.12
C GLY A 225 39.52 -13.49 5.03
N HIS A 226 40.03 -13.75 3.83
CA HIS A 226 39.28 -14.39 2.75
C HIS A 226 39.04 -15.85 3.17
N VAL A 227 37.79 -16.23 3.45
CA VAL A 227 37.41 -17.63 3.67
C VAL A 227 36.43 -18.02 2.57
N SER A 228 36.97 -18.71 1.56
CA SER A 228 36.19 -19.55 0.65
C SER A 228 35.93 -20.89 1.35
N ILE A 229 34.67 -21.21 1.64
CA ILE A 229 34.28 -22.60 1.91
C ILE A 229 33.46 -23.11 0.74
N LYS A 230 33.93 -24.24 0.24
CA LYS A 230 33.37 -25.00 -0.87
C LYS A 230 32.07 -25.68 -0.46
N GLN A 231 31.16 -25.72 -1.42
CA GLN A 231 30.01 -26.60 -1.49
C GLN A 231 30.49 -28.06 -1.62
N SER A 232 30.11 -28.94 -0.69
CA SER A 232 29.96 -30.38 -0.93
C SER A 232 29.44 -31.09 0.32
N GLU A 233 28.32 -31.81 0.16
CA GLU A 233 27.95 -33.04 0.90
C GLU A 233 27.53 -32.88 2.39
N LEU A 234 26.58 -33.60 2.99
CA LEU A 234 25.79 -34.83 2.72
C LEU A 234 24.58 -34.74 3.71
N THR A 235 23.33 -34.87 3.23
CA THR A 235 22.42 -36.03 3.48
C THR A 235 22.27 -36.54 4.94
N GLU A 236 21.00 -36.68 5.32
CA GLU A 236 20.44 -37.50 6.42
C GLU A 236 20.61 -37.00 7.88
N LEU A 237 19.57 -36.36 8.42
CA LEU A 237 18.57 -36.96 9.32
C LEU A 237 17.45 -35.95 9.63
#